data_AF-A0A7W1P7Q9-F1
#
_entry.id   AF-A0A7W1P7Q9-F1
#
_cell.length_a   1.000
_cell.length_b   1.000
_cell.length_c   1.000
_cell.angle_alpha   90.00
_cell.angle_beta   90.00
_cell.angle_gamma   90.00
#
_symmetry.space_group_name_H-M   'P 1'
#
loop_
_entity.id
_entity.type
_entity.pdbx_description
1 polymer ?
#
loop_
_entity_poly.entity_id
_entity_poly.type
_entity_poly.pdbx_seq_one_letter_code
_entity_poly.pdbx_strand_id
1 'polypeptide(L)' 'MTTLTPEFVIGLRDLLGPAYVRTDEATRTAYGVDALKRGTPADVVVLPANTAEVAGVVKLC' A
#
# COMPACT_ATOMS: atom_id res chain seq x y z
N MET A 1 -4.58 -13.72 -7.19
CA MET A 1 -3.60 -12.65 -6.92
C MET A 1 -3.71 -11.67 -8.06
N THR A 2 -4.31 -10.51 -7.81
CA THR A 2 -4.38 -9.44 -8.80
C THR A 2 -3.09 -8.64 -8.68
N THR A 3 -2.14 -8.89 -9.55
CA THR A 3 -0.85 -8.19 -9.50
C THR A 3 -1.05 -6.72 -9.88
N LEU A 4 -0.66 -5.80 -9.00
CA LEU A 4 -0.66 -4.37 -9.28
C LEU A 4 0.25 -4.06 -10.48
N THR A 5 -0.14 -3.09 -11.30
CA THR A 5 0.71 -2.65 -12.40
C THR A 5 1.94 -1.91 -11.86
N PRO A 6 3.12 -2.02 -12.50
CA PRO A 6 4.30 -1.27 -12.09
C PRO A 6 4.05 0.25 -12.07
N GLU A 7 3.30 0.77 -13.04
CA GLU A 7 2.93 2.19 -13.13
C GLU A 7 2.13 2.67 -11.93
N PHE A 8 1.21 1.84 -11.42
CA PHE A 8 0.45 2.19 -10.21
C PHE A 8 1.36 2.30 -8.99
N VAL A 9 2.31 1.38 -8.83
CA VAL A 9 3.28 1.41 -7.73
C VAL A 9 4.22 2.62 -7.84
N ILE A 10 4.61 3.01 -9.06
CA ILE A 10 5.39 4.23 -9.31
C ILE A 10 4.59 5.46 -8.88
N GLY A 11 3.32 5.58 -9.31
CA GLY A 11 2.46 6.70 -8.92
C GLY A 11 2.27 6.83 -7.40
N LEU A 12 2.15 5.71 -6.68
CA LEU A 12 2.12 5.71 -5.21
C LEU A 12 3.44 6.21 -4.60
N ARG A 13 4.59 5.82 -5.16
CA ARG A 13 5.92 6.24 -4.67
C ARG A 13 6.20 7.71 -4.94
N ASP A 14 5.73 8.24 -6.06
CA ASP A 14 5.85 9.66 -6.38
C ASP A 14 4.96 10.51 -5.47
N LEU A 15 3.76 10.03 -5.15
CA LEU A 15 2.81 10.73 -4.28
C LEU A 15 3.25 10.74 -2.81
N LEU A 16 3.67 9.59 -2.28
CA LEU A 16 3.91 9.38 -0.84
C LEU A 16 5.39 9.42 -0.47
N GLY A 17 6.28 9.26 -1.44
CA GLY A 17 7.69 8.95 -1.21
C GLY A 17 7.93 7.43 -1.06
N PRO A 18 9.08 6.93 -1.54
CA PRO A 18 9.35 5.48 -1.58
C PRO A 18 9.42 4.83 -0.20
N ALA A 19 9.76 5.58 0.84
CA ALA A 19 9.80 5.09 2.22
C ALA A 19 8.40 4.77 2.79
N TYR A 20 7.33 5.27 2.17
CA TYR A 20 5.96 5.11 2.65
C TYR A 20 5.13 4.15 1.80
N VAL A 21 5.76 3.47 0.84
CA VAL A 21 5.17 2.41 0.00
C VAL A 21 5.90 1.10 0.25
N ARG A 22 5.25 0.16 0.92
CA ARG A 22 5.84 -1.09 1.41
C ARG A 22 5.35 -2.28 0.58
N THR A 23 6.31 -3.03 0.04
CA THR A 23 6.08 -4.24 -0.75
C THR A 23 6.77 -5.47 -0.17
N ASP A 24 7.45 -5.32 0.96
CA ASP A 24 8.09 -6.43 1.67
C ASP A 24 7.04 -7.38 2.28
N GLU A 25 7.39 -8.67 2.33
CA GLU A 25 6.50 -9.74 2.76
C GLU A 25 6.02 -9.56 4.21
N ALA A 26 6.91 -9.13 5.10
CA ALA A 26 6.60 -8.95 6.51
C ALA A 26 5.49 -7.89 6.70
N THR A 27 5.63 -6.72 6.06
CA THR A 27 4.64 -5.65 6.15
C THR A 27 3.33 -6.04 5.48
N ARG A 28 3.38 -6.63 4.27
CA ARG A 28 2.19 -7.07 3.54
C ARG A 28 1.36 -8.10 4.32
N THR A 29 2.05 -9.00 5.03
CA THR A 29 1.40 -9.98 5.90
C THR A 29 0.80 -9.29 7.13
N ALA A 30 1.56 -8.42 7.81
CA ALA A 30 1.12 -7.77 9.04
C ALA A 30 -0.13 -6.90 8.85
N TYR A 31 -0.23 -6.18 7.73
CA TYR A 31 -1.37 -5.29 7.44
C TYR A 31 -2.47 -5.95 6.59
N GLY A 32 -2.24 -7.14 6.05
CA GLY A 32 -3.24 -7.89 5.25
C GLY A 32 -4.08 -8.88 6.06
N VAL A 33 -3.74 -9.11 7.33
CA VAL A 33 -4.46 -10.01 8.22
C VAL A 33 -5.09 -9.25 9.37
N ASP A 34 -6.20 -9.78 9.88
CA ASP A 34 -6.81 -9.26 11.10
C ASP A 34 -6.01 -9.65 12.36
N ALA A 35 -6.49 -9.22 13.53
CA ALA A 35 -5.87 -9.52 14.81
C ALA A 35 -5.81 -11.02 15.14
N LEU A 36 -6.63 -11.86 14.50
CA LEU A 36 -6.62 -13.32 14.64
C LEU A 36 -5.71 -14.01 13.60
N LYS A 37 -4.93 -13.24 12.83
CA LYS A 37 -4.07 -13.70 11.73
C LYS A 37 -4.86 -14.38 10.61
N ARG A 38 -6.12 -14.01 10.44
CA ARG A 38 -6.97 -14.48 9.34
C ARG A 38 -7.00 -13.39 8.26
N GLY A 39 -6.72 -13.77 7.02
CA GLY A 39 -6.65 -12.84 5.90
C GLY A 39 -5.73 -13.32 4.80
N THR A 40 -5.45 -12.43 3.85
CA THR A 40 -4.50 -12.65 2.75
C THR A 40 -3.51 -11.49 2.76
N PRO A 41 -2.21 -11.72 2.52
CA PRO A 41 -1.25 -10.63 2.44
C PRO A 41 -1.72 -9.53 1.48
N ALA A 42 -1.56 -8.27 1.89
CA ALA A 42 -1.85 -7.14 1.01
C ALA A 42 -0.97 -7.17 -0.24
N ASP A 43 -1.39 -6.58 -1.35
CA ASP A 43 -0.52 -6.44 -2.54
C ASP A 43 0.53 -5.33 -2.35
N VAL A 44 0.14 -4.23 -1.69
CA VAL A 44 0.98 -3.10 -1.28
C VAL A 44 0.42 -2.48 0.00
N VAL A 45 1.28 -1.91 0.83
CA VAL A 45 0.87 -1.13 2.02
C VAL A 45 1.38 0.30 1.87
N VAL A 46 0.50 1.28 2.11
CA VAL A 46 0.82 2.71 2.04
C VAL A 46 0.60 3.38 3.39
N LEU A 47 1.48 4.32 3.76
CA LEU A 47 1.47 5.00 5.05
C LEU A 47 1.44 6.53 4.85
N PRO A 48 0.27 7.11 4.48
CA PRO A 48 0.14 8.54 4.27
C PRO A 48 0.27 9.33 5.58
N ALA A 49 0.89 10.50 5.52
CA ALA A 49 1.15 11.37 6.66
C ALA A 49 0.02 12.39 6.93
N ASN A 50 -0.81 12.68 5.93
CA ASN A 50 -1.85 13.69 6.01
C ASN A 50 -3.05 13.36 5.10
N THR A 51 -4.14 14.11 5.26
CA THR A 51 -5.38 13.90 4.50
C THR A 51 -5.26 14.21 3.02
N ALA A 52 -4.33 15.09 2.61
CA ALA A 52 -4.09 15.38 1.21
C ALA A 52 -3.48 14.18 0.47
N GLU A 53 -2.53 13.49 1.12
CA GLU A 53 -1.97 12.23 0.62
C GLU A 53 -3.02 11.12 0.55
N VAL A 54 -3.88 10.97 1.57
CA VAL A 54 -5.01 10.02 1.53
C VAL A 54 -5.90 10.31 0.31
N ALA A 55 -6.27 11.57 0.11
CA ALA A 55 -7.07 11.97 -1.05
C ALA A 55 -6.36 11.69 -2.39
N GLY A 56 -5.03 11.86 -2.43
CA GLY A 56 -4.23 11.52 -3.61
C GLY A 56 -4.25 10.01 -3.92
N VAL A 57 -4.09 9.16 -2.90
CA VAL A 57 -4.16 7.70 -3.06
C VAL A 57 -5.52 7.27 -3.59
N VAL A 58 -6.60 7.80 -3.01
CA VAL A 58 -7.98 7.47 -3.43
C VAL A 58 -8.25 7.90 -4.88
N LYS A 59 -7.61 8.94 -5.40
CA LYS A 59 -7.73 9.34 -6.81
C LYS A 59 -6.99 8.43 -7.79
N LEU A 60 -5.98 7.69 -7.32
CA LEU A 60 -5.23 6.73 -8.15
C LEU A 60 -5.95 5.38 -8.27
N CYS A 61 -6.82 5.05 -7.31
CA CYS A 61 -7.62 3.82 -7.24
C CYS A 61 -8.92 3.92 -8.06
#